data_AF-A0A851J5V0-F1
#
_entry.id   AF-A0A851J5V0-F1
#
_cell.length_a   1.000
_cell.length_b   1.000
_cell.length_c   1.000
_cell.angle_alpha   90.00
_cell.angle_beta   90.00
_cell.angle_gamma   90.00
#
_symmetry.space_group_name_H-M   'P 1'
#
loop_
_entity.id
_entity.type
_entity.pdbx_description
1 polymer ?
#
loop_
_entity_poly.entity_id
_entity_poly.type
_entity_poly.pdbx_seq_one_letter_code
_entity_poly.pdbx_strand_id
1 'polypeptide(L)'
;DGLVDSSRPINSFASQPWHSCHKLIYVRPNPKTGVPVGHWPIPESFWPDQNSPTLPPRTAHPVVRFSCVDCEPMVIDKLPFDKYELEPSPLTQYILERKSPHTCWQVFVSSSGKYSELGHPFGYLKASTTLTCVNLFVMPYNYPVLLPLL
;
A
#
# COMPACT_ATOMS: atom_id res chain seq x y z
N ASP A 1 6.56 34.91 -35.27
CA ASP A 1 7.87 34.71 -34.62
C ASP A 1 7.73 35.03 -33.13
N GLY A 2 7.55 34.09 -32.20
CA GLY A 2 7.90 32.68 -32.19
C GLY A 2 9.14 32.44 -31.32
N LEU A 3 9.09 32.75 -30.02
CA LEU A 3 10.09 32.31 -29.04
C LEU A 3 9.40 31.84 -27.76
N VAL A 4 9.16 30.53 -27.71
CA VAL A 4 8.80 29.78 -26.52
C VAL A 4 10.08 29.62 -25.71
N ASP A 5 10.16 30.25 -24.54
CA ASP A 5 11.27 30.06 -23.61
C ASP A 5 11.16 28.67 -22.95
N SER A 6 11.78 27.70 -23.60
CA SER A 6 11.97 26.33 -23.12
C SER A 6 13.26 26.25 -22.31
N SER A 7 13.25 26.59 -21.02
CA SER A 7 14.26 26.10 -20.07
C SER A 7 14.01 26.52 -18.62
N ARG A 8 12.95 25.99 -17.99
CA ARG A 8 13.03 25.80 -16.52
C ARG A 8 13.22 24.31 -16.26
N PRO A 9 14.32 23.90 -15.61
CA PRO A 9 14.41 22.55 -15.10
C PRO A 9 13.26 22.39 -14.10
N ILE A 10 12.29 21.55 -14.43
CA ILE A 10 11.27 21.13 -13.46
C ILE A 10 12.06 20.47 -12.34
N ASN A 11 12.05 21.10 -11.17
CA ASN A 11 12.76 20.61 -10.01
C ASN A 11 12.14 19.25 -9.64
N SER A 12 12.73 18.17 -10.16
CA SER A 12 12.26 16.78 -10.04
C SER A 12 12.32 16.25 -8.61
N PHE A 13 12.71 17.10 -7.65
CA PHE A 13 12.86 16.81 -6.23
C PHE A 13 11.80 17.49 -5.34
N ALA A 14 10.86 18.25 -5.92
CA ALA A 14 9.74 18.76 -5.12
C ALA A 14 8.80 17.60 -4.74
N SER A 15 8.50 17.47 -3.44
CA SER A 15 7.52 16.51 -2.95
C SER A 15 6.17 16.77 -3.61
N GLN A 16 5.70 15.85 -4.45
CA GLN A 16 4.40 15.97 -5.10
C GLN A 16 3.28 15.66 -4.10
N PRO A 17 2.10 16.28 -4.23
CA PRO A 17 0.99 16.07 -3.30
C PRO A 17 0.54 14.61 -3.15
N TRP A 18 0.84 13.77 -4.15
CA TRP A 18 0.50 12.34 -4.15
C TRP A 18 1.55 11.46 -3.45
N HIS A 19 2.75 11.98 -3.16
CA HIS A 19 3.82 11.21 -2.49
C HIS A 19 3.49 10.89 -1.02
N SER A 20 2.67 11.69 -0.36
CA SER A 20 2.30 11.50 1.05
C SER A 20 0.93 12.10 1.35
N CYS A 21 0.08 11.33 2.02
CA CYS A 21 -1.23 11.80 2.48
C CYS A 21 -1.67 11.04 3.74
N HIS A 22 -2.52 11.67 4.55
CA HIS A 22 -3.22 11.03 5.67
C HIS A 22 -4.69 10.89 5.32
N LYS A 23 -5.13 9.65 5.10
CA LYS A 23 -6.43 9.33 4.51
C LYS A 23 -7.05 8.07 5.10
N LEU A 24 -8.37 7.99 5.06
CA LEU A 24 -9.10 6.82 5.55
C LEU A 24 -8.96 5.63 4.60
N ILE A 25 -8.95 4.44 5.18
CA ILE A 25 -9.23 3.18 4.49
C ILE A 25 -10.61 2.70 4.93
N TYR A 26 -11.49 2.44 3.97
CA TYR A 26 -12.83 1.97 4.22
C TYR A 26 -12.83 0.44 4.25
N VAL A 27 -13.17 -0.10 5.41
CA VAL A 27 -13.38 -1.53 5.61
C VAL A 27 -14.86 -1.82 5.43
N ARG A 28 -15.20 -2.63 4.43
CA ARG A 28 -16.61 -2.98 4.18
C ARG A 28 -17.07 -4.07 5.15
N PRO A 29 -18.20 -3.87 5.85
CA PRO A 29 -18.80 -4.93 6.65
C PRO A 29 -19.20 -6.12 5.80
N ASN A 30 -19.16 -7.31 6.39
CA ASN A 30 -19.72 -8.50 5.75
C ASN A 30 -21.25 -8.35 5.65
N PRO A 31 -21.87 -8.53 4.46
CA PRO A 31 -23.32 -8.36 4.30
C PRO A 31 -24.17 -9.30 5.16
N LYS A 32 -23.65 -10.47 5.54
CA LYS A 32 -24.36 -11.47 6.34
C LYS A 32 -24.28 -11.20 7.84
N THR A 33 -23.11 -10.76 8.33
CA THR A 33 -22.87 -10.59 9.78
C THR A 33 -22.94 -9.13 10.23
N GLY A 34 -22.87 -8.17 9.31
CA GLY A 34 -22.82 -6.74 9.62
C GLY A 34 -21.49 -6.28 10.22
N VAL A 35 -20.53 -7.19 10.41
CA VAL A 35 -19.23 -6.92 11.03
C VAL A 35 -18.12 -7.05 9.97
N PRO A 36 -17.12 -6.15 9.96
CA PRO A 36 -15.91 -6.32 9.16
C PRO A 36 -15.24 -7.67 9.41
N VAL A 37 -14.89 -8.37 8.32
CA VAL A 37 -14.04 -9.57 8.39
C VAL A 37 -12.71 -9.23 7.75
N GLY A 38 -11.63 -9.37 8.53
CA GLY A 38 -10.25 -9.23 8.07
C GLY A 38 -9.44 -10.44 8.50
N HIS A 39 -8.55 -10.91 7.64
CA HIS A 39 -7.69 -12.07 7.86
C HIS A 39 -6.25 -11.66 8.17
N TRP A 40 -5.80 -10.53 7.63
CA TRP A 40 -4.40 -10.13 7.65
C TRP A 40 -4.23 -8.77 8.34
N PRO A 41 -3.46 -8.69 9.45
CA PRO A 41 -3.18 -7.42 10.10
C PRO A 41 -2.17 -6.60 9.29
N ILE A 42 -2.22 -5.27 9.44
CA ILE A 42 -1.13 -4.39 8.99
C ILE A 42 0.07 -4.63 9.93
N PRO A 43 1.30 -4.82 9.40
CA PRO A 43 2.47 -5.05 10.23
C PRO A 43 2.78 -3.87 11.16
N GLU A 44 3.40 -4.16 12.30
CA GLU A 44 3.92 -3.15 13.20
C GLU A 44 5.19 -2.50 12.63
N SER A 45 5.45 -1.24 13.00
CA SER A 45 6.65 -0.51 12.59
C SER A 45 7.88 -0.81 13.45
N PHE A 46 7.97 -2.03 13.95
CA PHE A 46 9.12 -2.54 14.71
C PHE A 46 9.19 -4.06 14.59
N TRP A 47 10.39 -4.60 14.74
CA TRP A 47 10.59 -6.02 14.93
C TRP A 47 10.59 -6.34 16.44
N PRO A 48 9.72 -7.26 16.91
CA PRO A 48 9.74 -7.65 18.32
C PRO A 48 11.05 -8.40 18.63
N ASP A 49 11.92 -7.79 19.42
CA ASP A 49 13.11 -8.44 19.97
C ASP A 49 12.77 -9.10 21.31
N GLN A 50 12.97 -10.41 21.41
CA GLN A 50 12.72 -11.20 22.61
C GLN A 50 13.61 -10.77 23.78
N ASN A 51 14.76 -10.16 23.51
CA ASN A 51 15.67 -9.65 24.54
C ASN A 51 15.27 -8.24 25.02
N SER A 52 14.32 -7.57 24.36
CA SER A 52 13.84 -6.26 24.77
C SER A 52 12.81 -6.39 25.89
N PRO A 53 13.03 -5.77 27.06
CA PRO A 53 12.09 -5.85 28.19
C PRO A 53 10.81 -5.05 27.95
N THR A 54 10.80 -4.14 26.97
CA THR A 54 9.66 -3.28 26.64
C THR A 54 9.44 -3.20 25.12
N LEU A 55 8.18 -3.00 24.74
CA LEU A 55 7.81 -2.76 23.35
C LEU A 55 8.05 -1.30 22.96
N PRO A 56 8.51 -1.03 21.71
CA PRO A 56 8.58 0.33 21.19
C PRO A 56 7.20 1.01 21.22
N PRO A 57 7.15 2.35 21.43
CA PRO A 57 5.90 3.10 21.31
C PRO A 57 5.28 2.95 19.92
N ARG A 58 3.97 2.71 19.87
CA ARG A 58 3.20 2.62 18.61
C ARG A 58 2.51 3.95 18.30
N THR A 59 2.46 4.30 17.01
CA THR A 59 1.63 5.41 16.55
C THR A 59 0.16 4.96 16.46
N ALA A 60 -0.78 5.88 16.66
CA ALA A 60 -2.20 5.58 16.47
C ALA A 60 -2.56 5.37 14.99
N HIS A 61 -1.80 5.99 14.09
CA HIS A 61 -1.98 5.90 12.64
C HIS A 61 -0.80 5.13 12.03
N PRO A 62 -1.03 3.97 11.38
CA PRO A 62 0.03 3.24 10.72
C PRO A 62 0.56 4.02 9.52
N VAL A 63 1.87 4.06 9.35
CA VAL A 63 2.53 4.72 8.22
C VAL A 63 2.88 3.68 7.17
N VAL A 64 2.09 3.65 6.10
CA VAL A 64 2.29 2.73 4.96
C VAL A 64 3.10 3.43 3.89
N ARG A 65 4.20 2.82 3.46
CA ARG A 65 5.00 3.24 2.30
C ARG A 65 4.63 2.39 1.10
N PHE A 66 4.80 2.93 -0.11
CA PHE A 66 4.55 2.22 -1.35
C PHE A 66 5.74 2.35 -2.30
N SER A 67 5.90 1.36 -3.18
CA SER A 67 6.87 1.39 -4.28
C SER A 67 6.19 1.87 -5.57
N CYS A 68 6.82 2.76 -6.31
CA CYS A 68 6.36 3.18 -7.65
C CYS A 68 6.86 2.24 -8.77
N VAL A 69 7.10 0.97 -8.44
CA VAL A 69 7.48 -0.07 -9.40
C VAL A 69 6.24 -0.91 -9.69
N ASP A 70 5.84 -0.95 -10.96
CA ASP A 70 4.73 -1.79 -11.40
C ASP A 70 5.07 -3.27 -11.23
N CYS A 71 4.14 -4.02 -10.68
CA CYS A 71 4.21 -5.48 -10.61
C CYS A 71 2.84 -6.10 -10.89
N GLU A 72 2.82 -7.39 -11.20
CA GLU A 72 1.58 -8.14 -11.36
C GLU A 72 0.98 -8.49 -9.99
N PRO A 73 -0.33 -8.30 -9.78
CA PRO A 73 -0.99 -8.68 -8.55
C PRO A 73 -1.00 -10.20 -8.40
N MET A 74 -0.31 -10.71 -7.38
CA MET A 74 -0.29 -12.14 -7.08
C MET A 74 -1.57 -12.53 -6.34
N VAL A 75 -2.33 -13.45 -6.91
CA VAL A 75 -3.54 -14.03 -6.30
C VAL A 75 -3.44 -15.54 -6.41
N ILE A 76 -3.67 -16.24 -5.29
CA ILE A 76 -3.73 -17.71 -5.24
C ILE A 76 -5.16 -18.13 -4.90
N ASP A 77 -5.61 -19.22 -5.54
CA ASP A 77 -6.92 -19.80 -5.27
C ASP A 77 -7.02 -20.26 -3.80
N LYS A 78 -8.15 -19.99 -3.15
CA LYS A 78 -8.45 -20.34 -1.75
C LYS A 78 -7.62 -19.66 -0.65
N LEU A 79 -6.67 -18.76 -0.98
CA LEU A 79 -6.06 -17.92 0.04
C LEU A 79 -6.94 -16.67 0.26
N PRO A 80 -7.42 -16.42 1.48
CA PRO A 80 -8.17 -15.19 1.74
C PRO A 80 -7.27 -13.97 1.57
N PHE A 81 -7.84 -12.86 1.13
CA PHE A 81 -7.21 -11.55 1.12
C PHE A 81 -8.23 -10.52 1.57
N ASP A 82 -7.74 -9.44 2.17
CA ASP A 82 -8.61 -8.34 2.56
C ASP A 82 -8.52 -7.22 1.52
N LYS A 83 -9.66 -6.60 1.22
CA LYS A 83 -9.77 -5.52 0.24
C LYS A 83 -10.40 -4.30 0.90
N TYR A 84 -9.59 -3.25 1.09
CA TYR A 84 -10.02 -1.99 1.68
C TYR A 84 -9.97 -0.88 0.64
N GLU A 85 -11.01 -0.07 0.57
CA GLU A 85 -11.08 1.03 -0.39
C GLU A 85 -10.41 2.27 0.20
N LEU A 86 -9.56 2.97 -0.56
CA LEU A 86 -8.94 4.21 -0.10
C LEU A 86 -9.90 5.39 -0.28
N GLU A 87 -9.91 6.31 0.68
CA GLU A 87 -10.52 7.63 0.52
C GLU A 87 -9.89 8.38 -0.67
N PRO A 88 -10.71 9.08 -1.48
CA PRO A 88 -10.20 9.94 -2.55
C PRO A 88 -9.12 10.92 -2.07
N SER A 89 -8.00 10.94 -2.78
CA SER A 89 -6.82 11.73 -2.48
C SER A 89 -5.94 11.96 -3.72
N PRO A 90 -4.93 12.84 -3.65
CA PRO A 90 -3.98 13.00 -4.76
C PRO A 90 -3.29 11.69 -5.15
N LEU A 91 -3.02 10.79 -4.20
CA LEU A 91 -2.47 9.46 -4.48
C LEU A 91 -3.46 8.59 -5.28
N THR A 92 -4.73 8.53 -4.86
CA THR A 92 -5.70 7.72 -5.59
C THR A 92 -5.94 8.28 -6.99
N GLN A 93 -5.99 9.60 -7.13
CA GLN A 93 -6.12 10.26 -8.42
C GLN A 93 -4.95 9.92 -9.34
N TYR A 94 -3.71 10.04 -8.84
CA TYR A 94 -2.51 9.71 -9.61
C TYR A 94 -2.50 8.24 -10.09
N ILE A 95 -2.89 7.30 -9.22
CA ILE A 95 -3.01 5.88 -9.59
C ILE A 95 -4.10 5.65 -10.66
N LEU A 96 -5.25 6.32 -10.55
CA LEU A 96 -6.37 6.18 -11.49
C LEU A 96 -6.02 6.77 -12.87
N GLU A 97 -5.33 7.90 -12.92
CA GLU A 97 -4.91 8.59 -14.15
C GLU A 97 -3.92 7.76 -15.00
N ARG A 98 -3.18 6.84 -14.37
CA ARG A 98 -2.32 5.86 -15.07
C ARG A 98 -3.10 4.85 -15.91
N LYS A 99 -4.42 4.73 -15.72
CA LYS A 99 -5.32 3.82 -16.48
C LYS A 99 -4.79 2.38 -16.62
N SER A 100 -4.12 1.90 -15.57
CA SER A 100 -3.41 0.61 -15.55
C SER A 100 -4.02 -0.32 -14.49
N PRO A 101 -5.26 -0.83 -14.67
CA PRO A 101 -5.96 -1.64 -13.66
C PRO A 101 -5.38 -3.05 -13.49
N HIS A 102 -4.40 -3.44 -14.31
CA HIS A 102 -3.75 -4.76 -14.26
C HIS A 102 -2.41 -4.75 -13.52
N THR A 103 -1.85 -3.57 -13.20
CA THR A 103 -0.63 -3.45 -12.40
C THR A 103 -0.98 -3.03 -10.97
N CYS A 104 -0.07 -3.32 -10.04
CA CYS A 104 -0.18 -2.85 -8.67
C CYS A 104 1.15 -2.36 -8.12
N TRP A 105 1.08 -1.63 -7.02
CA TRP A 105 2.23 -1.09 -6.30
C TRP A 105 2.32 -1.69 -4.92
N GLN A 106 3.43 -2.35 -4.61
CA GLN A 106 3.61 -2.98 -3.32
C GLN A 106 3.67 -1.97 -2.18
N VAL A 107 3.16 -2.38 -1.02
CA VAL A 107 3.13 -1.57 0.19
C VAL A 107 3.88 -2.23 1.34
N PHE A 108 4.49 -1.38 2.17
CA PHE A 108 5.46 -1.74 3.20
C PHE A 108 5.21 -0.94 4.47
N VAL A 109 5.62 -1.49 5.60
CA VAL A 109 5.75 -0.74 6.86
C VAL A 109 7.22 -0.76 7.24
N SER A 110 7.81 0.41 7.43
CA SER A 110 9.23 0.51 7.79
C SER A 110 9.52 -0.14 9.12
N SER A 111 10.71 -0.73 9.24
CA SER A 111 11.18 -1.43 10.43
C SER A 111 10.34 -2.64 10.84
N SER A 112 9.46 -3.14 9.95
CA SER A 112 8.65 -4.33 10.20
C SER A 112 9.41 -5.66 10.05
N GLY A 113 10.66 -5.62 9.55
CA GLY A 113 11.50 -6.79 9.34
C GLY A 113 12.77 -6.75 10.18
N LYS A 114 13.25 -7.91 10.64
CA LYS A 114 14.44 -8.02 11.51
C LYS A 114 15.73 -7.44 10.90
N TYR A 115 15.92 -7.63 9.60
CA TYR A 115 17.13 -7.25 8.88
C TYR A 115 16.84 -6.34 7.67
N SER A 116 15.68 -5.66 7.68
CA SER A 116 15.24 -4.81 6.58
C SER A 116 14.65 -3.51 7.14
N GLU A 117 15.32 -2.38 6.86
CA GLU A 117 14.85 -1.04 7.22
C GLU A 117 13.50 -0.71 6.60
N LEU A 118 13.26 -1.12 5.35
CA LEU A 118 11.97 -0.92 4.69
C LEU A 118 10.93 -1.96 5.13
N GLY A 119 11.37 -3.13 5.61
CA GLY A 119 10.53 -4.30 5.83
C GLY A 119 10.28 -5.13 4.55
N HIS A 120 9.27 -5.98 4.59
CA HIS A 120 8.79 -6.80 3.47
C HIS A 120 7.37 -6.37 3.06
N PRO A 121 6.95 -6.64 1.81
CA PRO A 121 5.64 -6.23 1.35
C PRO A 121 4.55 -7.03 2.05
N PHE A 122 3.50 -6.35 2.48
CA PHE A 122 2.33 -6.95 3.15
C PHE A 122 1.04 -6.81 2.32
N GLY A 123 1.17 -6.33 1.09
CA GLY A 123 0.04 -6.06 0.22
C GLY A 123 0.42 -5.22 -0.98
N TYR A 124 -0.59 -4.63 -1.61
CA TYR A 124 -0.39 -3.70 -2.72
C TYR A 124 -1.59 -2.76 -2.91
N LEU A 125 -1.34 -1.60 -3.51
CA LEU A 125 -2.34 -0.67 -4.03
C LEU A 125 -2.68 -1.02 -5.47
N LYS A 126 -3.97 -1.06 -5.80
CA LYS A 126 -4.45 -1.37 -7.15
C LYS A 126 -5.73 -0.61 -7.46
N ALA A 127 -5.81 -0.03 -8.65
CA ALA A 127 -7.04 0.55 -9.17
C ALA A 127 -8.13 -0.52 -9.40
N SER A 128 -9.40 -0.17 -9.20
CA SER A 128 -10.51 -1.01 -9.63
C SER A 128 -10.52 -1.16 -11.15
N THR A 129 -11.07 -2.26 -11.67
CA THR A 129 -11.20 -2.48 -13.11
C THR A 129 -12.07 -1.41 -13.79
N THR A 130 -13.02 -0.84 -13.05
CA THR A 130 -13.86 0.28 -13.48
C THR A 130 -13.18 1.65 -13.36
N LEU A 131 -11.95 1.71 -12.81
CA LEU A 131 -11.20 2.95 -12.57
C LEU A 131 -11.96 3.99 -11.74
N THR A 132 -12.76 3.52 -10.77
CA THR A 132 -13.58 4.38 -9.90
C THR A 132 -12.97 4.58 -8.52
N CYS A 133 -12.13 3.64 -8.06
CA CYS A 133 -11.50 3.71 -6.75
C CYS A 133 -10.14 2.97 -6.76
N VAL A 134 -9.33 3.25 -5.74
CA VAL A 134 -8.10 2.51 -5.47
C VAL A 134 -8.32 1.66 -4.22
N ASN A 135 -7.83 0.44 -4.25
CA ASN A 135 -7.97 -0.50 -3.14
C ASN A 135 -6.60 -0.89 -2.62
N LEU A 136 -6.49 -0.99 -1.30
CA LEU A 136 -5.43 -1.70 -0.61
C LEU A 136 -5.84 -3.17 -0.50
N PHE A 137 -5.05 -4.03 -1.12
CA PHE A 137 -5.14 -5.47 -0.93
C PHE A 137 -4.14 -5.86 0.16
N VAL A 138 -4.64 -6.36 1.29
CA VAL A 138 -3.81 -6.83 2.40
C VAL A 138 -3.62 -8.34 2.25
N MET A 139 -2.35 -8.73 2.28
CA MET A 139 -1.85 -10.08 2.06
C MET A 139 -1.01 -10.52 3.26
N PRO A 140 -0.65 -11.81 3.38
CA PRO A 140 0.35 -12.23 4.35
C PRO A 140 1.65 -11.41 4.26
N TYR A 141 2.33 -11.23 5.39
CA TYR A 141 3.62 -10.57 5.41
C TYR A 141 4.63 -11.34 4.55
N ASN A 142 5.35 -10.63 3.68
CA ASN A 142 6.27 -11.22 2.70
C ASN A 142 5.59 -12.19 1.71
N TYR A 143 4.36 -11.88 1.28
CA TYR A 143 3.59 -12.72 0.36
C TYR A 143 4.33 -13.13 -0.94
N PRO A 144 5.21 -12.33 -1.59
CA PRO A 144 5.85 -12.75 -2.82
C PRO A 144 6.75 -13.98 -2.66
N VAL A 145 7.30 -14.18 -1.45
CA VAL A 145 8.09 -15.37 -1.10
C VAL A 145 7.17 -16.49 -0.62
N LEU A 146 6.12 -16.17 0.14
CA LEU A 146 5.20 -17.18 0.69
C LEU A 146 4.35 -17.86 -0.38
N LEU A 147 3.77 -17.09 -1.30
CA LEU A 147 2.78 -17.58 -2.26
C LEU A 147 3.31 -18.72 -3.15
N PRO A 148 4.52 -18.65 -3.74
CA PRO A 148 5.05 -19.76 -4.53
C PRO A 148 5.36 -21.05 -3.74
N LEU A 149 5.30 -21.02 -2.41
CA LEU A 149 5.58 -22.17 -1.54
C LEU A 149 4.31 -22.90 -1.06
N LEU A 150 3.12 -22.42 -1.46
CA LEU A 150 1.81 -23.01 -1.15
C LEU A 150 1.30 -23.86 -2.32
#